data_AF-A0A923S1Q8-F1
#
_entry.id   AF-A0A923S1Q8-F1
#
_cell.length_a   1.000
_cell.length_b   1.000
_cell.length_c   1.000
_cell.angle_alpha   90.00
_cell.angle_beta   90.00
_cell.angle_gamma   90.00
#
_symmetry.space_group_name_H-M   'P 1'
#
loop_
_entity.id
_entity.type
_entity.pdbx_description
1 polymer ?
#
loop_
_entity_poly.entity_id
_entity_poly.type
_entity_poly.pdbx_seq_one_letter_code
_entity_poly.pdbx_strand_id
1 'polypeptide(L)'
;MRFILPALAAVVVGCATPLTPPVTTTSGLTYQSLKEGSGPSPTAADTVRVHYRGTFTDGREFDSSYKRGEPAEFPLGRVIKCWTEGVAMMKPGGKARLTCPPAIAYGEAGKGPIPPNSTLLFEVELLGVTR
;
A
#
# COMPACT_ATOMS: atom_id res chain seq x y z
N MET A 1 -56.72 20.30 9.41
CA MET A 1 -55.62 20.30 10.41
C MET A 1 -54.55 19.34 9.92
N ARG A 2 -53.42 19.86 9.41
CA ARG A 2 -52.30 19.06 8.87
C ARG A 2 -51.56 18.39 10.03
N PHE A 3 -51.49 17.06 10.06
CA PHE A 3 -50.60 16.32 10.96
C PHE A 3 -49.53 15.62 10.14
N ILE A 4 -48.30 15.90 10.55
CA ILE A 4 -47.03 15.71 9.86
C ILE A 4 -46.56 14.26 10.08
N LEU A 5 -46.16 13.58 9.01
CA LEU A 5 -45.46 12.30 9.09
C LEU A 5 -44.11 12.48 9.83
N PRO A 6 -43.72 11.59 10.76
CA PRO A 6 -42.35 11.57 11.22
C PRO A 6 -41.49 10.90 10.14
N ALA A 7 -40.51 11.65 9.63
CA ALA A 7 -39.46 11.11 8.79
C ALA A 7 -38.61 10.13 9.61
N LEU A 8 -38.57 8.86 9.19
CA LEU A 8 -37.55 7.92 9.63
C LEU A 8 -36.19 8.45 9.15
N ALA A 9 -35.35 8.89 10.07
CA ALA A 9 -33.96 9.19 9.81
C ALA A 9 -33.23 7.89 9.44
N ALA A 10 -32.79 7.78 8.19
CA ALA A 10 -31.85 6.75 7.77
C ALA A 10 -30.52 7.01 8.48
N VAL A 11 -30.18 6.17 9.46
CA VAL A 11 -28.83 6.11 10.02
C VAL A 11 -27.94 5.53 8.93
N VAL A 12 -27.20 6.40 8.25
CA VAL A 12 -26.09 6.01 7.38
C VAL A 12 -25.01 5.43 8.28
N VAL A 13 -24.99 4.10 8.39
CA VAL A 13 -23.86 3.37 8.95
C VAL A 13 -22.64 3.76 8.14
N GLY A 14 -21.69 4.45 8.78
CA GLY A 14 -20.37 4.71 8.21
C GLY A 14 -19.70 3.37 7.92
N CYS A 15 -19.78 2.93 6.66
CA CYS A 15 -19.22 1.68 6.21
C CYS A 15 -17.68 1.83 6.26
N ALA A 16 -17.07 1.41 7.36
CA ALA A 16 -15.64 1.14 7.38
C ALA A 16 -15.41 0.01 6.36
N THR A 17 -14.87 0.37 5.19
CA THR A 17 -14.56 -0.55 4.10
C THR A 17 -13.81 -1.77 4.63
N PRO A 18 -14.22 -3.00 4.27
CA PRO A 18 -13.60 -4.20 4.82
C PRO A 18 -12.16 -4.31 4.33
N LEU A 19 -11.25 -4.46 5.28
CA LEU A 19 -9.90 -4.97 5.02
C LEU A 19 -10.04 -6.28 4.25
N THR A 20 -9.52 -6.34 3.03
CA THR A 20 -9.55 -7.59 2.26
C THR A 20 -8.63 -8.59 2.96
N PRO A 21 -8.96 -9.90 2.99
CA PRO A 21 -8.02 -10.88 3.49
C PRO A 21 -6.68 -10.79 2.72
N PRO A 22 -5.55 -10.98 3.41
CA PRO A 22 -4.24 -10.98 2.75
C PRO A 22 -4.16 -12.13 1.72
N VAL A 23 -3.65 -11.81 0.53
CA VAL A 23 -3.42 -12.76 -0.57
C VAL A 23 -1.92 -12.92 -0.76
N THR A 24 -1.45 -14.16 -0.79
CA THR A 24 -0.04 -14.46 -1.06
C THR A 24 0.14 -14.84 -2.53
N THR A 25 1.04 -14.16 -3.21
CA THR A 25 1.40 -14.44 -4.61
C THR A 25 2.43 -15.56 -4.70
N THR A 26 2.65 -16.08 -5.90
CA THR A 26 3.66 -17.12 -6.17
C THR A 26 5.09 -16.66 -5.86
N SER A 27 5.37 -15.36 -5.90
CA SER A 27 6.66 -14.77 -5.55
C SER A 27 6.91 -14.68 -4.03
N GLY A 28 5.89 -14.97 -3.22
CA GLY A 28 5.93 -14.87 -1.76
C GLY A 28 5.53 -13.51 -1.21
N LEU A 29 5.16 -12.53 -2.05
CA LEU A 29 4.54 -11.29 -1.59
C LEU A 29 3.19 -11.61 -0.95
N THR A 30 2.96 -11.10 0.26
CA THR A 30 1.60 -11.02 0.82
C THR A 30 1.06 -9.62 0.62
N TYR A 31 0.01 -9.50 -0.19
CA TYR A 31 -0.71 -8.27 -0.47
C TYR A 31 -2.00 -8.21 0.34
N GLN A 32 -2.25 -7.09 1.02
CA GLN A 32 -3.50 -6.85 1.71
C GLN A 32 -4.05 -5.46 1.36
N SER A 33 -5.19 -5.40 0.69
CA SER A 33 -5.87 -4.12 0.42
C SER A 33 -6.49 -3.58 1.71
N LEU A 34 -6.12 -2.35 2.07
CA LEU A 34 -6.69 -1.60 3.19
C LEU A 34 -7.79 -0.63 2.73
N LYS A 35 -7.61 -0.07 1.52
CA LYS A 35 -8.55 0.84 0.88
C LYS A 35 -8.42 0.65 -0.63
N GLU A 36 -9.54 0.34 -1.27
CA GLU A 36 -9.59 0.27 -2.72
C GLU A 36 -9.45 1.66 -3.34
N GLY A 37 -8.61 1.74 -4.37
CA GLY A 37 -8.50 2.91 -5.23
C GLY A 37 -9.41 2.82 -6.46
N SER A 38 -9.30 3.80 -7.34
CA SER A 38 -10.03 3.84 -8.60
C SER A 38 -9.12 4.21 -9.76
N GLY A 39 -9.42 3.70 -10.95
CA GLY A 39 -8.65 3.96 -12.17
C GLY A 39 -7.72 2.80 -12.56
N PRO A 40 -6.86 3.02 -13.56
CA PRO A 40 -5.95 2.00 -14.06
C PRO A 40 -4.82 1.75 -13.06
N SER A 41 -4.48 0.49 -12.88
CA SER A 41 -3.30 0.09 -12.12
C SER A 41 -2.01 0.50 -12.85
N PRO A 42 -0.95 0.87 -12.11
CA PRO A 42 0.33 1.22 -12.72
C PRO A 42 1.03 0.00 -13.31
N THR A 43 1.84 0.24 -14.32
CA THR A 43 2.74 -0.72 -14.94
C THR A 43 4.18 -0.45 -14.51
N ALA A 44 5.10 -1.39 -14.74
CA ALA A 44 6.52 -1.21 -14.41
C ALA A 44 7.21 -0.05 -15.15
N ALA A 45 6.62 0.46 -16.24
CA ALA A 45 7.13 1.62 -16.97
C ALA A 45 6.73 2.95 -16.31
N ASP A 46 5.69 2.95 -15.47
CA ASP A 46 5.14 4.17 -14.90
C ASP A 46 5.93 4.65 -13.67
N THR A 47 5.83 5.95 -13.40
CA THR A 47 6.26 6.56 -12.14
C THR A 47 5.07 6.68 -11.20
N VAL A 48 5.21 6.19 -9.98
CA VAL A 48 4.14 6.24 -8.96
C VAL A 48 4.45 7.29 -7.92
N ARG A 49 3.43 8.07 -7.54
CA ARG A 49 3.50 9.02 -6.42
C ARG A 49 2.80 8.41 -5.22
N VAL A 50 3.53 8.20 -4.13
CA VAL A 50 3.06 7.41 -2.99
C VAL A 50 3.35 8.08 -1.66
N HIS A 51 2.48 7.85 -0.69
CA HIS A 51 2.89 7.84 0.70
C HIS A 51 3.23 6.41 1.12
N TYR A 52 4.26 6.23 1.93
CA TYR A 52 4.59 4.92 2.44
C TYR A 52 5.25 4.96 3.81
N ARG A 53 5.16 3.83 4.49
CA ARG A 53 5.86 3.54 5.73
C ARG A 53 6.43 2.13 5.66
N GLY A 54 7.75 2.02 5.79
CA GLY A 54 8.49 0.77 5.80
C GLY A 54 8.94 0.42 7.23
N THR A 55 8.52 -0.74 7.71
CA THR A 55 8.88 -1.27 9.03
C THR A 55 9.41 -2.69 8.92
N PHE A 56 10.24 -3.10 9.88
CA PHE A 56 10.59 -4.50 10.08
C PHE A 56 9.45 -5.24 10.78
N THR A 57 9.55 -6.57 10.86
CA THR A 57 8.58 -7.43 11.56
C THR A 57 8.53 -7.18 13.07
N ASP A 58 9.60 -6.60 13.65
CA ASP A 58 9.66 -6.16 15.05
C ASP A 58 9.01 -4.78 15.29
N GLY A 59 8.47 -4.15 14.24
CA GLY A 59 7.81 -2.84 14.30
C GLY A 59 8.74 -1.63 14.20
N ARG A 60 10.07 -1.82 14.17
CA ARG A 60 11.01 -0.72 13.96
C ARG A 60 10.86 -0.16 12.55
N GLU A 61 10.76 1.15 12.45
CA GLU A 61 10.65 1.84 11.16
C GLU A 61 12.04 2.13 10.58
N PHE A 62 12.27 1.77 9.33
CA PHE A 62 13.51 2.09 8.62
C PHE A 62 13.36 3.23 7.63
N ASP A 63 12.15 3.46 7.11
CA ASP A 63 11.88 4.52 6.15
C ASP A 63 10.40 4.92 6.15
N SER A 64 10.10 6.20 5.96
CA SER A 64 8.73 6.73 5.96
C SER A 64 8.68 8.07 5.24
N SER A 65 7.81 8.17 4.23
CA SER A 65 7.57 9.46 3.56
C SER A 65 6.76 10.42 4.44
N TYR A 66 5.92 9.89 5.34
CA TYR A 66 5.20 10.69 6.32
C TYR A 66 6.15 11.47 7.25
N LYS A 67 7.28 10.85 7.65
CA LYS A 67 8.30 11.54 8.45
C LYS A 67 9.00 12.66 7.70
N ARG A 68 9.09 12.56 6.38
CA ARG A 68 9.65 13.62 5.52
C ARG A 68 8.63 14.73 5.22
N GLY A 69 7.34 14.49 5.44
CA GLY A 69 6.27 15.46 5.23
C GLY A 69 5.84 15.61 3.76
N GLU A 70 6.42 14.84 2.83
CA GLU A 70 6.10 14.90 1.41
C GLU A 70 5.95 13.50 0.79
N PRO A 71 5.09 13.33 -0.24
CA PRO A 71 5.03 12.10 -1.01
C PRO A 71 6.35 11.79 -1.71
N ALA A 72 6.62 10.51 -1.91
CA ALA A 72 7.76 10.07 -2.69
C ALA A 72 7.32 9.65 -4.09
N GLU A 73 8.18 9.91 -5.08
CA GLU A 73 7.98 9.47 -6.46
C GLU A 73 9.01 8.40 -6.81
N PHE A 74 8.54 7.29 -7.34
CA PHE A 74 9.40 6.18 -7.72
C PHE A 74 9.06 5.66 -9.12
N PRO A 75 10.06 5.45 -9.99
CA PRO A 75 9.86 4.66 -11.20
C PRO A 75 9.65 3.20 -10.81
N LEU A 76 8.46 2.64 -11.09
CA LEU A 76 8.02 1.36 -10.54
C LEU A 76 8.89 0.16 -10.98
N GLY A 77 9.53 0.27 -12.14
CA GLY A 77 10.47 -0.72 -12.65
C GLY A 77 11.88 -0.67 -12.03
N ARG A 78 12.20 0.30 -11.17
CA ARG A 78 13.53 0.43 -10.52
C ARG A 78 13.50 0.25 -9.00
N VAL A 79 12.36 -0.10 -8.44
CA VAL A 79 12.22 -0.47 -7.03
C VAL A 79 12.35 -1.98 -6.84
N ILE A 80 12.31 -2.45 -5.59
CA ILE A 80 12.35 -3.88 -5.30
C ILE A 80 11.17 -4.62 -5.94
N LYS A 81 11.38 -5.88 -6.34
CA LYS A 81 10.37 -6.69 -7.05
C LYS A 81 9.04 -6.74 -6.30
N CYS A 82 9.09 -6.83 -4.97
CA CYS A 82 7.90 -6.80 -4.13
C CYS A 82 7.02 -5.55 -4.35
N TRP A 83 7.64 -4.38 -4.49
CA TRP A 83 6.93 -3.15 -4.76
C TRP A 83 6.41 -3.11 -6.19
N THR A 84 7.22 -3.51 -7.17
CA THR A 84 6.80 -3.60 -8.57
C THR A 84 5.54 -4.46 -8.72
N GLU A 85 5.49 -5.61 -8.06
CA GLU A 85 4.33 -6.50 -8.06
C GLU A 85 3.17 -5.92 -7.24
N GLY A 86 3.42 -5.54 -5.98
CA GLY A 86 2.36 -5.12 -5.06
C GLY A 86 1.68 -3.83 -5.45
N VAL A 87 2.43 -2.82 -5.90
CA VAL A 87 1.87 -1.53 -6.33
C VAL A 87 1.15 -1.67 -7.69
N ALA A 88 1.59 -2.59 -8.56
CA ALA A 88 0.86 -2.91 -9.79
C ALA A 88 -0.50 -3.58 -9.53
N MET A 89 -0.74 -4.13 -8.34
CA MET A 89 -2.05 -4.61 -7.91
C MET A 89 -2.94 -3.49 -7.33
N MET A 90 -2.36 -2.33 -7.00
CA MET A 90 -3.09 -1.20 -6.45
C MET A 90 -3.70 -0.33 -7.55
N LYS A 91 -4.60 0.56 -7.13
CA LYS A 91 -5.18 1.62 -7.97
C LYS A 91 -4.96 2.98 -7.31
N PRO A 92 -4.88 4.08 -8.08
CA PRO A 92 -4.78 5.43 -7.53
C PRO A 92 -5.86 5.72 -6.47
N GLY A 93 -5.48 6.39 -5.38
CA GLY A 93 -6.29 6.64 -4.19
C GLY A 93 -6.40 5.45 -3.22
N GLY A 94 -5.82 4.30 -3.56
CA GLY A 94 -5.85 3.08 -2.77
C GLY A 94 -4.72 3.01 -1.74
N LYS A 95 -4.91 2.19 -0.71
CA LYS A 95 -3.95 1.90 0.34
C LYS A 95 -3.83 0.41 0.56
N ALA A 96 -2.61 -0.11 0.68
CA ALA A 96 -2.35 -1.54 0.88
C ALA A 96 -1.20 -1.78 1.86
N ARG A 97 -1.19 -2.98 2.44
CA ARG A 97 -0.05 -3.57 3.15
C ARG A 97 0.64 -4.58 2.26
N LEU A 98 1.95 -4.48 2.16
CA LEU A 98 2.81 -5.41 1.46
C LEU A 98 3.77 -6.06 2.46
N THR A 99 3.74 -7.38 2.58
CA THR A 99 4.77 -8.14 3.28
C THR A 99 5.73 -8.70 2.24
N CYS A 100 6.95 -8.18 2.25
CA CYS A 100 7.98 -8.48 1.30
C CYS A 100 9.02 -9.43 1.91
N PRO A 101 9.05 -10.72 1.53
CA PRO A 101 10.15 -11.59 1.92
C PRO A 101 11.46 -11.13 1.27
N PRO A 102 12.61 -11.49 1.87
CA PRO A 102 13.92 -11.02 1.42
C PRO A 102 14.22 -11.34 -0.04
N ALA A 103 13.74 -12.48 -0.56
CA ALA A 103 13.96 -12.92 -1.94
C ALA A 103 13.44 -11.93 -3.01
N ILE A 104 12.44 -11.13 -2.69
CA ILE A 104 11.87 -10.08 -3.56
C ILE A 104 12.05 -8.67 -2.98
N ALA A 105 12.90 -8.53 -1.97
CA ALA A 105 13.30 -7.28 -1.33
C ALA A 105 14.81 -7.04 -1.52
N TYR A 106 15.61 -7.06 -0.43
CA TYR A 106 17.05 -6.79 -0.46
C TYR A 106 17.93 -8.04 -0.26
N GLY A 107 17.35 -9.23 -0.17
CA GLY A 107 18.06 -10.51 -0.12
C GLY A 107 19.10 -10.61 0.99
N GLU A 108 20.11 -11.46 0.75
CA GLU A 108 21.21 -11.73 1.69
C GLU A 108 22.16 -10.54 1.84
N ALA A 109 22.22 -9.63 0.88
CA ALA A 109 23.09 -8.46 0.96
C ALA A 109 22.55 -7.39 1.93
N GLY A 110 21.22 -7.29 2.09
CA GLY A 110 20.61 -6.16 2.77
C GLY A 110 20.85 -4.83 2.03
N LYS A 111 20.55 -3.71 2.67
CA LYS A 111 20.81 -2.36 2.13
C LYS A 111 20.77 -1.30 3.22
N GLY A 112 21.87 -0.56 3.41
CA GLY A 112 21.95 0.53 4.36
C GLY A 112 21.52 0.07 5.78
N PRO A 113 20.42 0.59 6.35
CA PRO A 113 19.92 0.17 7.66
C PRO A 113 19.21 -1.19 7.66
N ILE A 114 19.00 -1.82 6.50
CA ILE A 114 18.25 -3.08 6.35
C ILE A 114 19.23 -4.26 6.41
N PRO A 115 19.14 -5.13 7.44
CA PRO A 115 19.99 -6.30 7.56
C PRO A 115 19.77 -7.33 6.43
N PRO A 116 20.76 -8.20 6.18
CA PRO A 116 20.60 -9.42 5.41
C PRO A 116 19.33 -10.21 5.74
N ASN A 117 18.68 -10.76 4.71
CA ASN A 117 17.55 -11.67 4.84
C ASN A 117 16.35 -11.12 5.64
N SER A 118 16.17 -9.80 5.63
CA SER A 118 15.05 -9.16 6.32
C SER A 118 13.75 -9.25 5.54
N THR A 119 12.68 -9.69 6.21
CA THR A 119 11.30 -9.48 5.75
C THR A 119 10.87 -8.06 6.09
N LEU A 120 10.30 -7.36 5.10
CA LEU A 120 9.90 -5.96 5.24
C LEU A 120 8.38 -5.83 5.14
N LEU A 121 7.82 -4.98 5.98
CA LEU A 121 6.42 -4.62 5.97
C LEU A 121 6.29 -3.20 5.44
N PHE A 122 5.48 -3.02 4.41
CA PHE A 122 5.19 -1.70 3.86
C PHE A 122 3.70 -1.41 3.95
N GLU A 123 3.35 -0.24 4.47
CA GLU A 123 2.05 0.37 4.21
C GLU A 123 2.23 1.40 3.12
N VAL A 124 1.56 1.22 1.99
CA VAL A 124 1.67 2.08 0.81
C VAL A 124 0.31 2.69 0.51
N GLU A 125 0.28 3.98 0.24
CA GLU A 125 -0.87 4.72 -0.26
C GLU A 125 -0.49 5.30 -1.63
N LEU A 126 -1.18 4.84 -2.67
CA LEU A 126 -0.93 5.27 -4.04
C LEU A 126 -1.71 6.55 -4.31
N LEU A 127 -1.04 7.68 -4.41
CA LEU A 127 -1.67 8.97 -4.65
C LEU A 127 -1.97 9.20 -6.13
N GLY A 128 -1.07 8.73 -7.00
CA GLY A 128 -1.21 8.92 -8.44
C GLY A 128 -0.14 8.18 -9.24
N VAL A 129 -0.33 8.17 -10.55
CA VAL A 129 0.55 7.51 -11.52
C VAL A 129 0.83 8.49 -12.66
N THR A 130 2.10 8.65 -12.99
CA THR A 130 2.63 9.47 -14.09
C THR A 130 3.29 8.54 -15.10
N ARG A 131 3.07 8.77 -16.39
CA ARG A 131 3.62 7.95 -17.49
C ARG A 131 4.72 8.69 -18.23
#